data_AF-A0A7Y3LI45-F1
#
_entry.id   AF-A0A7Y3LI45-F1
#
_cell.length_a   1.000
_cell.length_b   1.000
_cell.length_c   1.000
_cell.angle_alpha   90.00
_cell.angle_beta   90.00
_cell.angle_gamma   90.00
#
_symmetry.space_group_name_H-M   'P 1'
#
loop_
_entity.id
_entity.type
_entity.pdbx_description
1 polymer ?
#
loop_
_entity_poly.entity_id
_entity_poly.type
_entity_poly.pdbx_seq_one_letter_code
_entity_poly.pdbx_strand_id
1 'polypeptide(L)'
;MLVIDNKAVSELLDVRDAVGVLEQAYKDLATGEGICRPRIDMRIPAGDGRSIYQWGTMEGGSARSGYFAIRMKSDVLTEESKDGNRTQEKYCIQPGTFMGLV
;
A
#
# COMPACT_ATOMS: atom_id res chain seq x y z
N MET A 1 -16.43 15.77 0.30
CA MET A 1 -15.24 14.91 0.29
C MET A 1 -14.62 14.95 1.67
N LEU A 2 -14.43 13.81 2.32
CA LEU A 2 -13.80 13.71 3.64
C LEU A 2 -12.32 13.34 3.43
N VAL A 3 -11.41 14.04 4.10
CA VAL A 3 -9.98 13.71 4.13
C VAL A 3 -9.66 13.20 5.52
N ILE A 4 -9.14 11.99 5.62
CA ILE A 4 -8.71 11.37 6.87
C ILE A 4 -7.18 11.39 6.86
N ASP A 5 -6.59 12.22 7.73
CA ASP A 5 -5.13 12.33 7.84
C ASP A 5 -4.55 11.31 8.83
N ASN A 6 -3.22 11.28 8.95
CA ASN A 6 -2.54 10.34 9.83
C ASN A 6 -2.91 10.53 11.31
N LYS A 7 -3.27 11.75 11.74
CA LYS A 7 -3.67 12.02 13.11
C LYS A 7 -5.02 11.36 13.39
N ALA A 8 -6.01 11.61 12.53
CA ALA A 8 -7.32 10.98 12.63
C ALA A 8 -7.22 9.45 12.55
N VAL A 9 -6.39 8.90 11.65
CA VAL A 9 -6.13 7.45 11.61
C VAL A 9 -5.57 6.95 12.93
N SER A 10 -4.57 7.63 13.52
CA SER A 10 -3.96 7.20 14.78
C SER A 10 -4.92 7.24 15.98
N GLU A 11 -5.93 8.11 15.93
CA GLU A 11 -6.93 8.26 16.99
C GLU A 11 -8.12 7.31 16.82
N LEU A 12 -8.44 6.90 15.59
CA LEU A 12 -9.67 6.18 15.26
C LEU A 12 -9.47 4.72 14.85
N LEU A 13 -8.29 4.36 14.33
CA LEU A 13 -8.05 3.02 13.80
C LEU A 13 -7.55 2.06 14.89
N ASP A 14 -8.37 1.06 15.22
CA ASP A 14 -7.95 -0.07 16.03
C ASP A 14 -7.48 -1.25 15.15
N VAL A 15 -6.36 -1.88 15.53
CA VAL A 15 -5.76 -2.98 14.76
C VAL A 15 -6.67 -4.22 14.75
N ARG A 16 -7.41 -4.49 15.82
CA ARG A 16 -8.31 -5.66 15.89
C ARG A 16 -9.48 -5.48 14.93
N ASP A 17 -10.04 -4.28 14.87
CA ASP A 17 -11.10 -3.95 13.92
C ASP A 17 -10.59 -4.07 12.48
N ALA A 18 -9.38 -3.56 12.19
CA ALA A 18 -8.75 -3.70 10.89
C ALA A 18 -8.54 -5.17 10.48
N VAL A 19 -8.08 -6.02 11.41
CA VAL A 19 -7.92 -7.46 11.17
C VAL A 19 -9.27 -8.14 10.90
N GLY A 20 -10.31 -7.80 11.66
CA GLY A 20 -11.66 -8.33 11.44
C GLY A 20 -12.22 -7.97 10.05
N VAL A 21 -12.03 -6.72 9.62
CA VAL A 21 -12.42 -6.26 8.28
C VAL A 21 -11.60 -6.98 7.19
N LEU A 22 -10.30 -7.18 7.39
CA LEU A 22 -9.45 -7.91 6.44
C LEU A 22 -9.87 -9.37 6.30
N GLU A 23 -10.16 -10.05 7.41
CA GLU A 23 -10.64 -11.43 7.39
C GLU A 23 -11.93 -11.53 6.55
N GLN A 24 -12.88 -10.60 6.75
CA GLN A 24 -14.10 -10.57 5.96
C GLN A 24 -13.82 -10.27 4.48
N ALA A 25 -12.91 -9.36 4.16
CA ALA A 25 -12.55 -9.05 2.78
C ALA A 25 -11.95 -10.26 2.04
N TYR A 26 -11.16 -11.10 2.73
CA TYR A 26 -10.67 -12.36 2.16
C TYR A 26 -11.78 -13.37 1.91
N LYS A 27 -12.78 -13.48 2.81
CA LYS A 27 -13.96 -14.32 2.59
C LYS A 27 -14.77 -13.83 1.39
N ASP A 28 -14.99 -12.51 1.30
CA ASP A 28 -15.70 -11.90 0.17
C ASP A 28 -15.00 -12.23 -1.15
N LEU A 29 -13.67 -12.07 -1.21
CA LEU A 29 -12.88 -12.46 -2.39
C LEU A 29 -13.03 -13.94 -2.74
N ALA A 30 -12.99 -14.85 -1.75
CA ALA A 30 -13.15 -16.28 -1.96
C ALA A 30 -14.55 -16.68 -2.47
N THR A 31 -15.58 -15.91 -2.10
CA THR A 31 -16.96 -16.12 -2.54
C THR A 31 -17.33 -15.38 -3.84
N GLY A 32 -16.42 -14.58 -4.41
CA GLY A 32 -16.69 -13.75 -5.59
C GLY A 32 -17.43 -12.44 -5.30
N GLU A 33 -17.70 -12.12 -4.04
CA GLU A 33 -18.30 -10.87 -3.58
C GLU A 33 -17.27 -9.74 -3.40
N GLY A 34 -15.98 -10.09 -3.42
CA GLY A 34 -14.86 -9.16 -3.39
C GLY A 34 -14.00 -9.27 -4.63
N ILE A 35 -13.34 -8.17 -4.98
CA ILE A 35 -12.34 -8.13 -6.06
C ILE A 35 -11.08 -7.41 -5.58
N CYS A 36 -9.94 -7.82 -6.11
CA CYS A 36 -8.68 -7.12 -5.96
C CYS A 36 -7.93 -7.24 -7.28
N ARG A 37 -7.49 -6.11 -7.84
CA ARG A 37 -6.58 -6.17 -8.97
C ARG A 37 -5.15 -6.46 -8.47
N PRO A 38 -4.32 -7.13 -9.28
CA PRO A 38 -2.90 -7.25 -8.99
C PRO A 38 -2.26 -5.87 -8.79
N ARG A 39 -1.36 -5.78 -7.81
CA ARG A 39 -0.51 -4.61 -7.62
C ARG A 39 0.26 -4.31 -8.90
N ILE A 40 0.21 -3.04 -9.34
CA ILE A 40 1.05 -2.55 -10.42
C ILE A 40 2.08 -1.56 -9.85
N ASP A 41 3.34 -1.81 -10.16
CA ASP A 41 4.48 -0.95 -9.82
C ASP A 41 5.07 -0.37 -11.12
N MET A 42 5.02 0.94 -11.27
CA MET A 42 5.71 1.67 -12.35
C MET A 42 7.05 2.18 -11.82
N ARG A 43 8.14 1.91 -12.55
CA ARG A 43 9.50 2.20 -12.10
C ARG A 43 10.28 3.04 -13.11
N ILE A 44 11.00 4.04 -12.61
CA ILE A 44 11.96 4.83 -13.38
C ILE A 44 13.24 5.06 -12.55
N PRO A 45 14.41 5.23 -13.18
CA PRO A 45 15.63 5.63 -12.46
C PRO A 45 15.44 6.96 -11.72
N ALA A 46 15.94 7.06 -10.48
CA ALA A 46 15.86 8.29 -9.69
C ALA A 46 16.99 9.30 -9.98
N GLY A 47 17.93 8.95 -10.87
CA GLY A 47 18.98 9.84 -11.36
C GLY A 47 20.34 9.76 -10.64
N ASP A 48 20.43 9.06 -9.52
CA ASP A 48 21.68 8.84 -8.75
C ASP A 48 22.44 7.57 -9.14
N GLY A 49 21.96 6.85 -10.16
CA GLY A 49 22.54 5.58 -10.65
C GLY A 49 22.33 4.37 -9.73
N ARG A 50 21.65 4.53 -8.59
CA ARG A 50 21.44 3.46 -7.59
C ARG A 50 19.96 3.26 -7.25
N SER A 51 19.21 4.36 -7.15
CA SER A 51 17.83 4.38 -6.67
C SER A 51 16.83 4.34 -7.82
N ILE A 52 15.67 3.77 -7.52
CA ILE A 52 14.54 3.66 -8.44
C ILE A 52 13.34 4.38 -7.80
N TYR A 53 12.72 5.30 -8.53
CA TYR A 53 11.40 5.76 -8.15
C TYR A 53 10.36 4.71 -8.54
N GLN A 54 9.45 4.39 -7.62
CA GLN A 54 8.37 3.44 -7.81
C GLN A 54 7.02 4.04 -7.42
N TRP A 55 6.13 4.14 -8.40
CA TRP A 55 4.71 4.44 -8.18
C TRP A 55 3.92 3.13 -8.11
N GLY A 56 3.39 2.82 -6.93
CA GLY A 56 2.67 1.58 -6.67
C GLY A 56 1.17 1.82 -6.51
N THR A 57 0.35 1.02 -7.20
CA THR A 57 -1.12 1.15 -7.17
C THR A 57 -1.80 -0.20 -6.98
N MET A 58 -2.87 -0.23 -6.17
CA MET A 58 -3.70 -1.40 -5.90
C MET A 58 -5.17 -1.00 -5.71
N GLU A 59 -6.09 -1.75 -6.29
CA GLU A 59 -7.51 -1.45 -6.28
C GLU A 59 -8.27 -2.69 -5.85
N GLY A 60 -9.35 -2.49 -5.12
CA GLY A 60 -10.24 -3.57 -4.73
C GLY A 60 -11.58 -3.04 -4.26
N GLY A 61 -12.52 -3.96 -4.11
CA GLY A 61 -13.83 -3.65 -3.58
C GLY A 61 -14.52 -4.87 -3.01
N SER A 62 -15.56 -4.63 -2.21
CA SER A 62 -16.46 -5.66 -1.70
C SER A 62 -17.90 -5.18 -1.86
N ALA A 63 -18.72 -6.02 -2.49
CA ALA A 63 -20.15 -5.76 -2.62
C ALA A 63 -20.84 -5.71 -1.25
N ARG A 64 -20.37 -6.51 -0.29
CA ARG A 64 -20.89 -6.55 1.10
C ARG A 64 -20.67 -5.23 1.83
N SER A 65 -19.47 -4.65 1.72
CA SER A 65 -19.16 -3.38 2.39
C SER A 65 -19.67 -2.16 1.61
N GLY A 66 -19.92 -2.32 0.31
CA GLY A 66 -20.31 -1.24 -0.58
C GLY A 66 -19.15 -0.31 -0.98
N TYR A 67 -17.92 -0.65 -0.63
CA TYR A 67 -16.74 0.17 -0.92
C TYR A 67 -15.92 -0.38 -2.07
N PHE A 68 -15.46 0.54 -2.92
CA PHE A 68 -14.36 0.35 -3.86
C PHE A 68 -13.28 1.38 -3.53
N ALA A 69 -12.03 0.96 -3.43
CA ALA A 69 -10.92 1.80 -2.98
C ALA A 69 -9.68 1.61 -3.85
N ILE A 70 -8.85 2.67 -3.91
CA ILE A 70 -7.56 2.66 -4.59
C ILE A 70 -6.45 3.09 -3.63
N ARG A 71 -5.52 2.18 -3.37
CA ARG A 71 -4.28 2.51 -2.68
C ARG A 71 -3.22 2.95 -3.67
N MET A 72 -2.59 4.09 -3.40
CA MET A 72 -1.47 4.64 -4.16
C MET A 72 -0.28 4.88 -3.23
N LYS A 73 0.94 4.68 -3.74
CA LYS A 73 2.19 4.90 -3.00
C LYS A 73 3.26 5.50 -3.88
N SER A 74 4.06 6.37 -3.28
CA SER A 74 5.22 7.03 -3.90
C SER A 74 6.47 6.67 -3.13
N ASP A 75 7.26 5.73 -3.67
CA ASP A 75 8.47 5.21 -3.03
C ASP A 75 9.72 5.57 -3.86
N VAL A 76 10.82 5.95 -3.21
CA VAL A 76 12.18 5.82 -3.71
C VAL A 76 12.77 4.56 -3.10
N LEU A 77 13.27 3.69 -3.95
CA LEU A 77 13.72 2.33 -3.66
C LEU A 77 15.23 2.22 -3.87
N THR A 78 15.93 1.61 -2.93
CA THR A 78 17.26 1.02 -3.17
C THR A 78 17.24 -0.47 -2.88
N GLU A 79 17.84 -1.26 -3.75
CA GLU A 79 18.06 -2.69 -3.49
C GLU A 79 19.40 -2.90 -2.79
N GLU A 80 19.39 -3.69 -1.72
CA GLU A 80 20.59 -4.10 -1.00
C GLU A 80 20.63 -5.62 -0.87
N SER A 81 21.80 -6.23 -1.06
CA SER A 81 22.01 -7.65 -0.78
C SER A 81 22.53 -7.81 0.64
N LYS A 82 21.77 -8.48 1.51
CA LYS A 82 22.17 -8.83 2.89
C LYS A 82 22.08 -10.34 3.05
N ASP A 83 23.17 -10.99 3.43
CA ASP A 83 23.25 -12.45 3.64
C ASP A 83 22.74 -13.28 2.45
N GLY A 84 23.00 -12.81 1.22
CA GLY A 84 22.54 -13.45 -0.01
C GLY A 84 21.08 -13.19 -0.38
N ASN A 85 20.33 -12.48 0.47
CA ASN A 85 18.95 -12.07 0.22
C ASN A 85 18.88 -10.65 -0.34
N ARG A 86 18.03 -10.46 -1.36
CA ARG A 86 17.69 -9.12 -1.87
C ARG A 86 16.68 -8.47 -0.95
N THR A 87 17.08 -7.35 -0.36
CA THR A 87 16.25 -6.48 0.47
C THR A 87 15.98 -5.19 -0.27
N GLN A 88 14.84 -4.57 0.04
CA GLN A 88 14.38 -3.34 -0.58
C GLN A 88 14.16 -2.30 0.50
N GLU A 89 15.04 -1.30 0.55
CA GLU A 89 14.84 -0.12 1.38
C GLU A 89 13.99 0.89 0.63
N LYS A 90 13.03 1.51 1.33
CA LYS A 90 12.03 2.41 0.74
C LYS A 90 11.88 3.66 1.57
N TYR A 91 11.70 4.77 0.90
CA TYR A 91 11.38 6.03 1.54
C TYR A 91 10.63 6.97 0.59
N CYS A 92 10.04 8.04 1.11
CA CYS A 92 9.49 9.13 0.31
C CYS A 92 10.21 10.41 0.73
N ILE A 93 10.77 11.18 -0.21
CA ILE A 93 11.57 12.39 0.04
C ILE A 93 12.92 12.08 0.74
N GLN A 94 12.92 11.46 1.92
CA GLN A 94 14.12 11.10 2.69
C GLN A 94 13.91 9.80 3.50
N PRO A 95 14.99 9.10 3.91
CA PRO A 95 14.88 7.89 4.73
C PRO A 95 14.00 8.07 5.99
N GLY A 96 13.15 7.09 6.27
CA GLY A 96 12.25 7.08 7.42
C GLY A 96 10.89 7.75 7.19
N THR A 97 10.68 8.44 6.07
CA THR A 97 9.36 8.98 5.68
C THR A 97 8.72 8.14 4.59
N PHE A 98 7.38 8.10 4.57
CA PHE A 98 6.59 7.29 3.66
C PHE A 98 5.38 8.07 3.17
N MET A 99 4.93 7.81 1.94
CA MET A 99 3.74 8.43 1.37
C MET A 99 2.85 7.35 0.75
N GLY A 100 1.58 7.37 1.16
CA GLY A 100 0.53 6.62 0.51
C GLY A 100 -0.84 7.23 0.79
N LEU A 101 -1.77 6.95 -0.10
CA LEU A 101 -3.18 7.33 0.00
C LEU A 101 -4.03 6.08 -0.28
N VAL A 102 -5.21 5.99 0.32
CA VAL A 102 -6.25 4.99 0.03
C VAL A 102 -7.54 5.73 -0.29
#